data_AF-A0A1M5QG79-F1
#
_entry.id   AF-A0A1M5QG79-F1
#
_cell.length_a   1.000
_cell.length_b   1.000
_cell.length_c   1.000
_cell.angle_alpha   90.00
_cell.angle_beta   90.00
_cell.angle_gamma   90.00
#
_symmetry.space_group_name_H-M   'P 1'
#
loop_
_entity.id
_entity.type
_entity.pdbx_description
1 polymer ?
#
loop_
_entity_poly.entity_id
_entity_poly.type
_entity_poly.pdbx_seq_one_letter_code
_entity_poly.pdbx_strand_id
1 'polypeptide(L)' 'MDCDHSKLNGTVFGIHDWLDYLQSQAAVYRKLVERADDPFIKTELLALASVCDEIADNIEDHLTGGEDHAPRGPLSRLS' A
#
# COMPACT_ATOMS: atom_id res chain seq x y z
N MET A 1 14.21 -33.77 -13.66
CA MET A 1 13.44 -33.70 -12.40
C MET A 1 12.64 -32.43 -12.52
N ASP A 2 11.47 -32.57 -13.12
CA ASP A 2 10.55 -31.49 -13.39
C ASP A 2 9.92 -31.10 -12.05
N CYS A 3 10.26 -29.92 -11.57
CA CYS A 3 9.63 -29.38 -10.38
C CYS A 3 8.18 -29.06 -10.76
N ASP A 4 7.25 -29.93 -10.36
CA ASP A 4 5.81 -29.68 -10.35
C ASP A 4 5.50 -28.47 -9.46
N HIS A 5 5.79 -27.28 -9.99
CA HIS A 5 5.21 -26.04 -9.51
C HIS A 5 3.75 -26.06 -9.97
N SER A 6 2.85 -26.32 -9.02
CA SER A 6 1.54 -25.68 -8.89
C SER A 6 0.43 -26.67 -8.60
N LYS A 7 0.02 -26.67 -7.33
CA LYS A 7 -1.40 -26.52 -6.96
C LYS A 7 -1.47 -26.04 -5.52
N LEU A 8 -1.07 -24.79 -5.29
CA LEU A 8 -1.48 -24.09 -4.09
C LEU A 8 -2.96 -23.73 -4.28
N ASN A 9 -3.83 -24.58 -3.74
CA ASN A 9 -5.28 -24.44 -3.79
C ASN A 9 -5.79 -23.49 -2.69
N GLY A 10 -5.17 -22.32 -2.60
CA GLY A 10 -5.57 -21.18 -1.80
C GLY A 10 -5.12 -19.96 -2.57
N THR A 11 -6.00 -18.97 -2.75
CA THR A 11 -5.78 -17.78 -3.57
C THR A 11 -4.43 -17.16 -3.22
N VAL A 12 -3.40 -17.44 -4.03
CA VAL A 12 -2.10 -16.79 -3.89
C VAL A 12 -2.36 -15.37 -4.37
N PHE A 13 -2.48 -14.45 -3.41
CA PHE A 13 -2.59 -13.04 -3.71
C PHE A 13 -1.23 -12.59 -4.26
N GLY A 14 -1.18 -12.24 -5.54
CA GLY A 14 0.02 -11.77 -6.20
C GLY A 14 0.44 -10.40 -5.67
N ILE A 15 1.70 -10.01 -5.92
CA ILE A 15 2.20 -8.70 -5.51
C ILE A 15 1.40 -7.56 -6.17
N HIS A 16 0.96 -7.75 -7.42
CA HIS A 16 0.08 -6.79 -8.10
C HIS A 16 -1.31 -6.71 -7.46
N ASP A 17 -1.87 -7.84 -7.03
CA ASP A 17 -3.14 -7.84 -6.30
C ASP A 17 -3.03 -7.06 -4.98
N TRP A 18 -1.86 -7.16 -4.30
CA TRP A 18 -1.53 -6.36 -3.11
C TRP A 18 -1.49 -4.86 -3.41
N LEU A 19 -0.86 -4.43 -4.50
CA LEU A 19 -0.85 -3.04 -4.92
C LEU A 19 -2.26 -2.51 -5.18
N ASP A 20 -3.05 -3.23 -5.99
CA ASP A 20 -4.41 -2.84 -6.34
C ASP A 20 -5.31 -2.73 -5.09
N TYR A 21 -5.14 -3.66 -4.14
CA TYR A 21 -5.85 -3.64 -2.87
C TYR A 21 -5.49 -2.42 -2.03
N LEU A 22 -4.21 -2.12 -1.85
CA LEU A 22 -3.74 -0.99 -1.04
C LEU A 22 -4.21 0.34 -1.62
N GLN A 23 -4.07 0.54 -2.94
CA GLN A 23 -4.55 1.73 -3.62
C GLN A 23 -6.08 1.87 -3.51
N SER A 24 -6.82 0.77 -3.63
CA SER A 24 -8.27 0.75 -3.42
C SER A 24 -8.66 1.10 -1.99
N GLN A 25 -7.95 0.60 -0.97
CA GLN A 25 -8.19 0.93 0.43
C GLN A 25 -7.90 2.41 0.71
N ALA A 26 -6.78 2.95 0.22
CA ALA A 26 -6.46 4.36 0.35
C ALA A 26 -7.58 5.25 -0.24
N ALA A 27 -8.12 4.89 -1.41
CA ALA A 27 -9.25 5.58 -2.01
C ALA A 27 -10.55 5.46 -1.18
N VAL A 28 -10.82 4.30 -0.57
CA VAL A 28 -11.96 4.11 0.33
C VAL A 28 -11.84 5.00 1.55
N TYR A 29 -10.68 5.04 2.21
CA TYR A 29 -10.49 5.87 3.39
C TYR A 29 -10.66 7.36 3.07
N ARG A 30 -10.12 7.85 1.95
CA ARG A 30 -10.33 9.23 1.50
C ARG A 30 -11.81 9.55 1.25
N LYS A 31 -12.58 8.63 0.67
CA LYS A 31 -14.05 8.79 0.53
C LYS A 31 -14.79 8.79 1.86
N LEU A 32 -14.30 8.06 2.86
CA LEU A 32 -14.88 8.07 4.20
C LEU A 32 -14.61 9.39 4.93
N VAL A 33 -13.47 10.05 4.69
CA VAL A 33 -13.15 11.38 5.25
C VAL A 33 -14.19 12.42 4.83
N GLU A 34 -14.66 12.37 3.57
CA GLU A 34 -15.71 13.26 3.06
C GLU A 34 -17.05 13.08 3.79
N ARG A 35 -17.30 11.89 4.35
CA ARG A 35 -18.55 11.52 5.01
C ARG A 35 -18.50 11.61 6.53
N ALA A 36 -17.30 11.65 7.11
CA ALA A 36 -17.14 11.77 8.55
C ALA A 36 -17.43 13.22 8.98
N ASP A 37 -18.11 13.40 10.11
CA ASP A 37 -18.28 14.71 10.73
C ASP A 37 -17.24 14.96 11.82
N ASP A 38 -16.84 13.88 12.52
CA ASP A 38 -15.88 13.93 13.62
C ASP A 38 -14.45 14.19 13.10
N PRO A 39 -13.81 15.30 13.53
CA PRO A 39 -12.43 15.63 13.14
C PRO A 39 -11.40 14.57 13.54
N PHE A 40 -11.60 13.86 14.65
CA PHE A 40 -10.73 12.77 15.08
C PHE A 40 -10.83 11.62 14.07
N ILE A 41 -12.05 11.22 13.70
CA ILE A 41 -12.27 10.16 12.71
C ILE A 41 -11.70 10.53 11.34
N LYS A 42 -11.81 11.80 10.90
CA LYS A 42 -11.16 12.26 9.66
C LYS A 42 -9.64 12.08 9.71
N THR A 43 -9.04 12.41 10.84
CA THR A 43 -7.59 12.30 11.04
C THR A 43 -7.14 10.85 10.97
N GLU A 44 -7.85 9.95 11.65
CA GLU A 44 -7.55 8.51 11.63
C GLU A 44 -7.72 7.91 10.23
N LEU A 45 -8.77 8.28 9.49
CA LEU A 45 -8.99 7.81 8.12
C LEU A 45 -7.90 8.32 7.17
N LEU A 46 -7.43 9.56 7.31
CA LEU A 46 -6.31 10.09 6.54
C LEU A 46 -5.00 9.36 6.87
N ALA A 47 -4.76 9.05 8.15
CA ALA A 47 -3.59 8.27 8.57
C ALA A 47 -3.62 6.86 7.97
N LEU A 48 -4.77 6.18 7.99
CA LEU A 48 -4.93 4.86 7.36
C LEU A 48 -4.70 4.92 5.84
N ALA A 49 -5.21 5.95 5.16
CA ALA A 49 -4.94 6.15 3.73
C ALA A 49 -3.43 6.30 3.45
N SER A 50 -2.74 7.09 4.28
CA SER A 50 -1.29 7.30 4.17
C SER A 50 -0.49 6.00 4.34
N VAL A 51 -0.89 5.15 5.28
CA VAL A 51 -0.22 3.84 5.49
C VAL A 51 -0.42 2.93 4.28
N CYS A 52 -1.60 2.94 3.66
CA CYS A 52 -1.84 2.17 2.43
C CYS A 52 -0.95 2.65 1.28
N ASP A 53 -0.81 3.97 1.08
CA ASP A 53 0.08 4.51 0.06
C ASP A 53 1.54 4.14 0.34
N GLU A 54 2.01 4.30 1.59
CA GLU A 54 3.40 3.99 1.98
C GLU A 54 3.78 2.52 1.70
N ILE A 55 2.89 1.58 2.02
CA ILE A 55 3.14 0.17 1.76
C ILE A 55 3.12 -0.11 0.26
N ALA A 56 2.23 0.53 -0.50
CA ALA A 56 2.16 0.37 -1.95
C ALA A 56 3.44 0.89 -2.61
N ASP A 57 3.90 2.08 -2.22
CA ASP A 57 5.16 2.68 -2.68
C ASP A 57 6.34 1.77 -2.35
N ASN A 58 6.41 1.23 -1.12
CA ASN A 58 7.48 0.29 -0.75
C ASN A 58 7.45 -1.00 -1.59
N ILE A 59 6.27 -1.54 -1.89
CA ILE A 59 6.15 -2.71 -2.76
C ILE A 59 6.60 -2.38 -4.19
N GLU A 60 6.18 -1.23 -4.72
CA GLU A 60 6.57 -0.77 -6.06
C GLU A 60 8.09 -0.51 -6.16
N ASP A 61 8.68 0.11 -5.15
CA ASP A 61 10.14 0.30 -5.03
C ASP A 61 10.88 -1.05 -5.04
N HIS A 62 10.36 -2.07 -4.36
CA HIS A 62 10.94 -3.41 -4.38
C HIS A 62 10.75 -4.14 -5.72
N LEU A 63 9.68 -3.86 -6.46
CA LEU A 63 9.45 -4.41 -7.80
C LEU A 63 10.31 -3.72 -8.87
N THR A 64 10.60 -2.44 -8.70
CA THR A 64 11.37 -1.61 -9.64
C THR A 64 12.86 -1.52 -9.27
N GLY A 65 13.22 -1.89 -8.04
CA GLY A 65 14.55 -1.78 -7.41
C GLY A 65 15.62 -2.77 -7.90
N GLY A 66 15.59 -3.15 -9.18
CA GLY A 66 16.78 -3.62 -9.90
C GLY A 66 17.68 -2.48 -10.41
N GLU A 67 17.23 -1.22 -10.32
CA GLU A 67 17.96 -0.04 -10.81
C GLU A 67 18.01 1.05 -9.73
N ASP A 68 19.09 1.02 -8.96
CA ASP A 68 19.85 2.11 -8.31
C ASP A 68 19.16 3.51 -8.12
N HIS A 69 17.94 3.54 -7.59
CA HIS A 69 17.28 4.79 -7.22
C HIS A 69 17.35 5.02 -5.71
N ALA A 70 18.07 6.08 -5.36
CA ALA A 70 18.24 6.59 -4.00
C ALA A 70 16.91 6.68 -3.23
N PRO A 71 16.92 6.47 -1.90
CA PRO A 71 15.71 6.46 -1.08
C PRO A 71 14.95 7.78 -1.23
N ARG A 72 13.73 7.72 -1.77
CA ARG A 72 12.83 8.88 -1.86
C ARG A 72 12.10 9.06 -0.53
N GLY A 73 12.85 9.35 0.52
CA GLY A 73 12.28 9.83 1.79
C GLY A 73 11.99 11.33 1.75
N PRO A 74 10.93 11.78 2.43
CA PRO A 74 11.20 12.65 3.56
C PRO A 74 10.38 12.28 4.82
N LEU A 75 10.93 11.39 5.65
CA LEU A 75 10.73 11.42 7.12
C LEU A 75 11.76 12.36 7.76
N SER A 76 11.74 13.64 7.37
CA SER A 76 12.62 14.67 7.95
C SER A 76 11.90 15.97 8.27
N ARG A 77 10.62 15.90 8.63
CA ARG A 77 9.87 17.06 9.13
C ARG A 77 8.99 16.69 10.29
N LEU A 78 9.59 16.47 11.45
CA LEU A 78 8.98 16.64 12.77
C LEU A 78 10.11 16.79 13.80
N SER A 79 10.64 18.02 13.89
CA SER A 79 11.30 18.56 15.08
C SER A 79 10.75 19.96 15.32
#